data_AF-A0A4Q0U3Q3-F1
#
_entry.id   AF-A0A4Q0U3Q3-F1
#
_cell.length_a   1.000
_cell.length_b   1.000
_cell.length_c   1.000
_cell.angle_alpha   90.00
_cell.angle_beta   90.00
_cell.angle_gamma   90.00
#
_symmetry.space_group_name_H-M   'P 1'
#
loop_
_entity.id
_entity.type
_entity.pdbx_description
1 polymer ?
#
loop_
_entity_poly.entity_id
_entity_poly.type
_entity_poly.pdbx_seq_one_letter_code
_entity_poly.pdbx_strand_id
1 'polypeptide(L)'
;MGDDKNKRIDFVDLTKGVCIILVVMAHIGGAFEKLDYHSMIASFRMPLYFFISGIFFKSYEGLFGFFIRKINKLIVPFLFFYLSAFLLKYIVWKIAPGVFQLPVSWTELLVVFHDHALIKFNPPIWFLLALFNCNILFYLVHSLRDRKLGLMFALTLLIGIAGFYMGKHQIELPLYIDIAMTALPFYVAGFWIRRYNFFLFPHRFDKLIPLCILAALVVMYFTATFVGMRTNNYAGNIFQFWASAFAGIFMIMLFCKKFKKLPVISYLGRYSVITLGIHAPLLHFEYPVVSRFIHNEWGQAIVLLLLTLTICIAATPIFLKLIPQAVAQKDFIKTKQSQQQES
;
A
#
# COMPACT_ATOMS: atom_id res chain seq x y z
N MET A 1 -6.55 26.43 -24.02
CA MET A 1 -7.63 25.99 -23.11
C MET A 1 -7.11 24.84 -22.25
N GLY A 2 -6.50 25.01 -21.07
CA GLY A 2 -6.57 26.12 -20.13
C GLY A 2 -7.72 25.96 -19.13
N ASP A 3 -7.77 24.85 -18.36
CA ASP A 3 -8.25 24.84 -16.94
C ASP A 3 -8.26 23.48 -16.19
N ASP A 4 -7.99 22.33 -16.83
CA ASP A 4 -8.22 21.03 -16.16
C ASP A 4 -7.00 20.41 -15.42
N LYS A 5 -5.95 21.19 -15.10
CA LYS A 5 -4.72 20.66 -14.44
C LYS A 5 -4.90 20.30 -12.96
N ASN A 6 -5.99 20.74 -12.32
CA ASN A 6 -6.23 20.57 -10.89
C ASN A 6 -7.44 19.72 -10.51
N LYS A 7 -8.20 19.16 -11.48
CA LYS A 7 -9.27 18.22 -11.13
C LYS A 7 -8.67 16.91 -10.62
N ARG A 8 -8.85 16.68 -9.33
CA ARG A 8 -8.54 15.40 -8.68
C ARG A 8 -9.31 14.30 -9.42
N ILE A 9 -8.59 13.25 -9.78
CA ILE A 9 -9.14 12.18 -10.62
C ILE A 9 -9.89 11.24 -9.70
N ASP A 10 -11.22 11.40 -9.64
CA ASP A 10 -12.10 10.73 -8.68
C ASP A 10 -11.93 9.20 -8.65
N PHE A 11 -11.70 8.57 -9.80
CA PHE A 11 -11.50 7.11 -9.84
C PHE A 11 -10.18 6.67 -9.20
N VAL A 12 -9.16 7.52 -9.09
CA VAL A 12 -7.88 7.15 -8.45
C VAL A 12 -8.06 7.02 -6.94
N ASP A 13 -8.87 7.89 -6.32
CA ASP A 13 -9.26 7.74 -4.91
C ASP A 13 -10.09 6.45 -4.73
N LEU A 14 -10.97 6.13 -5.68
CA LEU A 14 -11.71 4.86 -5.69
C LEU A 14 -10.75 3.65 -5.77
N THR A 15 -9.77 3.67 -6.67
CA THR A 15 -8.77 2.60 -6.80
C THR A 15 -7.95 2.43 -5.52
N LYS A 16 -7.56 3.52 -4.85
CA LYS A 16 -6.92 3.45 -3.52
C LYS A 16 -7.82 2.82 -2.48
N GLY A 17 -9.11 3.16 -2.51
CA GLY A 17 -10.13 2.59 -1.63
C GLY A 17 -10.29 1.08 -1.81
N VAL A 18 -10.40 0.62 -3.05
CA VAL A 18 -10.42 -0.82 -3.37
C VAL A 18 -9.11 -1.48 -2.90
N CYS A 19 -7.97 -0.85 -3.15
CA CYS A 19 -6.67 -1.37 -2.74
C CYS A 19 -6.56 -1.53 -1.22
N ILE A 20 -7.00 -0.55 -0.42
CA ILE A 20 -6.97 -0.67 1.05
C ILE A 20 -7.96 -1.72 1.57
N ILE A 21 -9.13 -1.89 0.94
CA ILE A 21 -10.08 -2.96 1.27
C ILE A 21 -9.44 -4.34 1.02
N LEU A 22 -8.76 -4.53 -0.12
CA LEU A 22 -8.04 -5.77 -0.42
C LEU A 22 -6.94 -6.06 0.61
N VAL A 23 -6.27 -5.02 1.12
CA VAL A 23 -5.29 -5.16 2.22
C VAL A 23 -5.95 -5.65 3.50
N VAL A 24 -7.10 -5.10 3.89
CA VAL A 24 -7.84 -5.54 5.08
C VAL A 24 -8.32 -6.98 4.91
N MET A 25 -8.91 -7.34 3.76
CA MET A 25 -9.40 -8.68 3.46
C MET A 25 -8.33 -9.76 3.69
N ALA A 26 -7.10 -9.50 3.25
CA ALA A 26 -5.99 -10.43 3.39
C ALA A 26 -5.50 -10.62 4.84
N HIS A 27 -5.77 -9.67 5.75
CA HIS A 27 -5.40 -9.79 7.17
C HIS A 27 -6.52 -10.39 8.03
N ILE A 28 -7.75 -10.51 7.51
CA ILE A 28 -8.85 -11.20 8.19
C ILE A 28 -8.61 -12.72 8.22
N GLY A 29 -8.02 -13.27 7.15
CA GLY A 29 -7.77 -14.72 7.03
C GLY A 29 -9.03 -15.52 6.68
N GLY A 30 -9.02 -16.82 7.01
CA GLY A 30 -10.19 -17.70 6.87
C GLY A 30 -10.67 -17.83 5.43
N ALA A 31 -11.95 -17.54 5.17
CA ALA A 31 -12.51 -17.61 3.81
C ALA A 31 -11.79 -16.68 2.82
N PHE A 32 -11.31 -15.52 3.26
CA PHE A 32 -10.53 -14.61 2.39
C PHE A 32 -9.11 -15.09 2.15
N GLU A 33 -8.54 -15.91 3.04
CA GLU A 33 -7.22 -16.52 2.81
C GLU A 33 -7.26 -17.51 1.64
N LYS A 34 -8.34 -18.29 1.51
CA LYS A 34 -8.57 -19.16 0.34
C LYS A 34 -8.64 -18.34 -0.96
N LEU A 35 -9.13 -17.10 -0.88
CA LEU A 35 -9.14 -16.14 -1.98
C LEU A 35 -7.84 -15.35 -2.15
N ASP A 36 -6.85 -15.45 -1.24
CA ASP A 36 -5.62 -14.65 -1.26
C ASP A 36 -4.34 -15.52 -1.44
N TYR A 37 -4.17 -16.61 -0.67
CA TYR A 37 -2.91 -17.36 -0.53
C TYR A 37 -2.46 -18.12 -1.80
N HIS A 38 -3.38 -18.65 -2.60
CA HIS A 38 -3.08 -19.25 -3.92
C HIS A 38 -3.63 -18.42 -5.08
N SER A 39 -3.88 -17.14 -4.83
CA SER A 39 -4.78 -16.38 -5.67
C SER A 39 -4.10 -15.37 -6.57
N MET A 40 -4.89 -14.94 -7.54
CA MET A 40 -4.66 -13.77 -8.38
C MET A 40 -4.60 -12.47 -7.56
N ILE A 41 -5.18 -12.38 -6.37
CA ILE A 41 -5.29 -11.11 -5.61
C ILE A 41 -3.94 -10.72 -4.98
N ALA A 42 -3.24 -11.67 -4.38
CA ALA A 42 -1.95 -11.43 -3.75
C ALA A 42 -0.91 -10.88 -4.74
N SER A 43 -0.98 -11.29 -6.02
CA SER A 43 0.01 -10.92 -7.03
C SER A 43 0.00 -9.43 -7.39
N PHE A 44 -1.12 -8.71 -7.24
CA PHE A 44 -1.21 -7.30 -7.60
C PHE A 44 -1.58 -6.37 -6.44
N ARG A 45 -2.10 -6.87 -5.31
CA ARG A 45 -2.62 -6.04 -4.21
C ARG A 45 -1.64 -4.96 -3.74
N MET A 46 -0.40 -5.34 -3.41
CA MET A 46 0.64 -4.39 -2.99
C MET A 46 1.29 -3.66 -4.17
N PRO A 47 1.63 -4.31 -5.29
CA PRO A 47 2.06 -3.62 -6.53
C PRO A 47 1.14 -2.47 -6.95
N LEU A 48 -0.18 -2.66 -6.83
CA LEU A 48 -1.20 -1.64 -7.12
C LEU A 48 -1.02 -0.40 -6.25
N TYR A 49 -0.71 -0.55 -4.97
CA TYR A 49 -0.51 0.59 -4.08
C TYR A 49 0.76 1.38 -4.45
N PHE A 50 1.86 0.69 -4.79
CA PHE A 50 3.08 1.34 -5.30
C PHE A 50 2.82 2.06 -6.63
N PHE A 51 2.10 1.41 -7.54
CA PHE A 51 1.71 1.99 -8.83
C PHE A 51 0.87 3.26 -8.65
N ILE A 52 -0.19 3.21 -7.83
CA ILE A 52 -1.02 4.39 -7.56
C ILE A 52 -0.20 5.49 -6.87
N SER A 53 0.75 5.15 -6.00
CA SER A 53 1.63 6.13 -5.39
C SER A 53 2.51 6.83 -6.43
N GLY A 54 2.97 6.10 -7.45
CA GLY A 54 3.65 6.63 -8.63
C GLY A 54 2.83 7.65 -9.40
N ILE A 55 1.51 7.42 -9.56
CA ILE A 55 0.58 8.40 -10.16
C ILE A 55 0.63 9.72 -9.40
N PHE A 56 0.75 9.72 -8.07
CA PHE A 56 0.78 10.94 -7.28
C PHE A 56 2.16 11.60 -7.15
N PHE A 57 3.20 11.03 -7.77
CA PHE A 57 4.54 11.59 -7.69
C PHE A 57 4.63 12.99 -8.30
N LYS A 58 5.35 13.86 -7.61
CA LYS A 58 5.53 15.29 -7.90
C LYS A 58 6.95 15.70 -7.50
N SER A 59 7.73 16.23 -8.45
CA SER A 59 9.13 16.66 -8.24
C SER A 59 9.23 18.18 -8.10
N TYR A 60 8.45 18.78 -7.19
CA TYR A 60 8.36 20.25 -7.05
C TYR A 60 9.38 20.86 -6.08
N GLU A 61 10.18 20.04 -5.40
CA GLU A 61 11.18 20.50 -4.42
C GLU A 61 12.56 19.89 -4.74
N GLY A 62 13.62 20.56 -4.29
CA GLY A 62 14.96 19.96 -4.27
C GLY A 62 15.02 18.73 -3.34
N LEU A 63 16.09 17.94 -3.44
CA LEU A 63 16.21 16.62 -2.79
C LEU A 63 15.89 16.67 -1.30
N PHE A 64 16.43 17.65 -0.58
CA PHE A 64 16.20 17.81 0.85
C PHE A 64 14.72 18.08 1.18
N GLY A 65 14.07 18.99 0.46
CA GLY A 65 12.64 19.28 0.66
C GLY A 65 11.77 18.04 0.38
N PHE A 66 12.05 17.34 -0.72
CA PHE A 66 11.39 16.09 -1.07
C PHE A 66 11.54 15.05 0.04
N PHE A 67 12.75 14.87 0.58
CA PHE A 67 13.04 13.92 1.66
C PHE A 67 12.24 14.25 2.92
N ILE A 68 12.24 15.50 3.38
CA ILE A 68 11.46 15.95 4.55
C ILE A 68 9.96 15.76 4.33
N ARG A 69 9.45 16.06 3.12
CA ARG A 69 8.04 15.84 2.79
C ARG A 69 7.67 14.36 2.86
N LYS A 70 8.56 13.46 2.42
CA LYS A 70 8.33 12.02 2.55
C LYS A 70 8.43 11.54 4.00
N ILE A 71 9.27 12.14 4.83
CA ILE A 71 9.25 11.90 6.29
C ILE A 71 7.88 12.25 6.87
N ASN A 72 7.36 13.46 6.61
CA ASN A 72 6.06 13.89 7.12
C ASN A 72 4.91 12.99 6.67
N LYS A 73 4.92 12.55 5.40
CA LYS A 73 3.81 11.80 4.82
C LYS A 73 3.88 10.29 5.06
N LEU A 74 5.05 9.73 5.39
CA LEU A 74 5.24 8.27 5.49
C LEU A 74 5.91 7.85 6.80
N ILE A 75 7.05 8.45 7.16
CA ILE A 75 7.81 8.04 8.35
C ILE A 75 7.12 8.47 9.65
N VAL A 76 6.58 9.69 9.71
CA VAL A 76 5.84 10.16 10.89
C VAL A 76 4.62 9.28 11.18
N PRO A 77 3.73 8.98 10.20
CA PRO A 77 2.67 7.99 10.39
C PRO A 77 3.17 6.60 10.77
N PHE A 78 4.23 6.12 10.13
CA PHE A 78 4.84 4.83 10.46
C PHE A 78 5.23 4.76 11.93
N LEU A 79 6.02 5.73 12.42
CA LEU A 79 6.48 5.78 13.81
C LEU A 79 5.29 5.85 14.78
N PHE A 80 4.30 6.69 14.48
CA PHE A 80 3.10 6.80 15.31
C PHE A 80 2.36 5.47 15.45
N PHE A 81 2.05 4.79 14.34
CA PHE A 81 1.32 3.53 14.38
C PHE A 81 2.17 2.37 14.93
N TYR A 82 3.48 2.37 14.68
CA TYR A 82 4.40 1.38 15.20
C TYR A 82 4.51 1.45 16.74
N LEU A 83 4.76 2.65 17.27
CA LEU A 83 4.86 2.87 18.71
C LEU A 83 3.51 2.66 19.40
N SER A 84 2.41 3.11 18.80
CA SER A 84 1.06 2.90 19.35
C SER A 84 0.70 1.41 19.39
N ALA A 85 1.03 0.65 18.33
CA ALA A 85 0.82 -0.80 18.30
C ALA A 85 1.66 -1.52 19.36
N PHE A 86 2.92 -1.11 19.56
CA PHE A 86 3.76 -1.64 20.62
C PHE A 86 3.17 -1.37 22.01
N LEU A 87 2.79 -0.11 22.29
CA LEU A 87 2.20 0.27 23.57
C LEU A 87 0.89 -0.47 23.84
N LEU A 88 0.04 -0.61 22.83
CA LEU A 88 -1.22 -1.36 22.96
C LEU A 88 -0.95 -2.84 23.27
N LYS A 89 -0.01 -3.48 22.55
CA LYS A 89 0.42 -4.86 22.83
C LYS A 89 0.96 -5.00 24.25
N TYR A 90 1.80 -4.07 24.69
CA TYR A 90 2.40 -4.07 26.03
C TYR A 90 1.35 -3.92 27.14
N ILE A 91 0.41 -2.99 26.99
CA ILE A 91 -0.69 -2.77 27.95
C ILE A 91 -1.58 -4.01 28.04
N VAL A 92 -1.99 -4.58 26.91
CA VAL A 92 -2.83 -5.79 26.89
C VAL A 92 -2.12 -6.97 27.53
N TRP A 93 -0.82 -7.16 27.27
CA TRP A 93 -0.03 -8.18 27.94
C TRP A 93 0.02 -7.99 29.47
N LYS A 94 0.13 -6.74 29.96
CA LYS A 94 0.13 -6.46 31.40
C LYS A 94 -1.22 -6.73 32.07
N ILE A 95 -2.32 -6.40 31.40
CA ILE A 95 -3.68 -6.54 31.97
C ILE A 95 -4.17 -7.99 31.84
N ALA A 96 -3.83 -8.66 30.75
CA ALA A 96 -4.29 -10.01 30.42
C ALA A 96 -3.12 -10.84 29.86
N PRO A 97 -2.20 -11.32 30.72
CA PRO A 97 -0.97 -11.99 30.30
C PRO A 97 -1.21 -13.27 29.50
N GLY A 98 -2.39 -13.90 29.62
CA GLY A 98 -2.78 -15.07 28.81
C GLY A 98 -3.16 -14.76 27.36
N VAL A 99 -3.29 -13.48 26.96
CA VAL A 99 -3.64 -13.09 25.58
C VAL A 99 -2.46 -13.28 24.61
N PHE A 100 -1.23 -13.12 25.10
CA PHE A 100 -0.02 -13.32 24.29
C PHE A 100 0.82 -14.46 24.86
N GLN A 101 1.18 -15.42 24.01
CA GLN A 101 1.98 -16.60 24.40
C GLN A 101 3.41 -16.25 24.85
N LEU A 102 3.92 -15.07 24.50
CA LEU A 102 5.28 -14.61 24.81
C LEU A 102 5.25 -13.24 25.49
N PRO A 103 6.14 -12.99 26.48
CA PRO A 103 6.25 -11.70 27.13
C PRO A 103 6.71 -10.63 26.15
N VAL A 104 6.07 -9.45 26.21
CA VAL A 104 6.44 -8.31 25.37
C VAL A 104 7.78 -7.75 25.84
N SER A 105 8.80 -7.85 24.98
CA SER A 105 10.13 -7.31 25.23
C SER A 105 10.31 -5.95 24.57
N TRP A 106 11.03 -5.03 25.22
CA TRP A 106 11.44 -3.76 24.62
C TRP A 106 12.34 -3.94 23.39
N THR A 107 13.04 -5.09 23.28
CA THR A 107 13.82 -5.44 22.09
C THR A 107 12.95 -5.61 20.85
N GLU A 108 11.64 -5.86 21.00
CA GLU A 108 10.70 -5.93 19.87
C GLU A 108 10.64 -4.61 19.09
N LEU A 109 10.92 -3.46 19.72
CA LEU A 109 10.99 -2.17 19.03
C LEU A 109 12.12 -2.12 17.99
N LEU A 110 13.18 -2.91 18.18
CA LEU A 110 14.33 -2.96 17.29
C LEU A 110 14.14 -3.91 16.11
N VAL A 111 13.10 -4.77 16.12
CA VAL A 111 12.94 -5.81 15.09
C VAL A 111 12.75 -5.21 13.70
N VAL A 112 12.15 -4.01 13.60
CA VAL A 112 12.07 -3.22 12.35
C VAL A 112 13.41 -3.03 11.64
N PHE A 113 14.53 -3.06 12.36
CA PHE A 113 15.87 -2.87 11.81
C PHE A 113 16.55 -4.17 11.38
N HIS A 114 16.08 -5.33 11.86
CA HIS A 114 16.79 -6.60 11.72
C HIS A 114 16.08 -7.58 10.81
N ASP A 115 14.76 -7.68 10.92
CA ASP A 115 13.97 -8.63 10.14
C ASP A 115 12.82 -7.90 9.45
N HIS A 116 12.31 -8.46 8.36
CA HIS A 116 10.98 -8.09 7.85
C HIS A 116 9.84 -8.45 8.82
N ALA A 117 10.14 -9.00 10.00
CA ALA A 117 9.19 -9.22 11.08
C ALA A 117 8.91 -7.90 11.82
N LEU A 118 8.02 -7.04 11.29
CA LEU A 118 7.42 -6.03 12.16
C LEU A 118 6.74 -6.67 13.38
N ILE A 119 6.48 -5.86 14.41
CA ILE A 119 5.62 -6.26 15.53
C ILE A 119 4.38 -6.94 14.94
N LYS A 120 4.23 -8.25 15.20
CA LYS A 120 3.17 -9.12 14.64
C LYS A 120 1.76 -8.58 14.86
N PHE A 121 1.62 -7.64 15.79
CA PHE A 121 0.40 -6.93 16.14
C PHE A 121 -0.03 -5.87 15.10
N ASN A 122 0.91 -5.29 14.33
CA ASN A 122 0.60 -4.38 13.24
C ASN A 122 1.53 -4.56 12.03
N PRO A 123 1.51 -5.73 11.36
CA PRO A 123 2.36 -5.98 10.21
C PRO A 123 2.15 -5.02 9.02
N PRO A 124 0.93 -4.57 8.63
CA PRO A 124 0.69 -3.82 7.39
C PRO A 124 1.51 -2.53 7.21
N ILE A 125 1.98 -1.91 8.30
CA ILE A 125 2.69 -0.63 8.26
C ILE A 125 4.08 -0.72 7.62
N TRP A 126 4.61 -1.94 7.35
CA TRP A 126 5.85 -2.15 6.60
C TRP A 126 5.85 -1.40 5.26
N PHE A 127 4.66 -1.33 4.66
CA PHE A 127 4.44 -0.68 3.38
C PHE A 127 4.83 0.80 3.40
N LEU A 128 4.68 1.51 4.52
CA LEU A 128 5.06 2.92 4.63
C LEU A 128 6.59 3.12 4.50
N LEU A 129 7.38 2.23 5.11
CA LEU A 129 8.84 2.23 5.00
C LEU A 129 9.29 1.87 3.58
N ALA A 130 8.73 0.78 3.02
CA ALA A 130 9.03 0.37 1.66
C ALA A 130 8.66 1.46 0.63
N LEU A 131 7.50 2.11 0.82
CA LEU A 131 7.06 3.21 -0.03
C LEU A 131 7.95 4.44 0.12
N PHE A 132 8.45 4.74 1.32
CA PHE A 132 9.41 5.81 1.54
C PHE A 132 10.69 5.55 0.74
N ASN A 133 11.30 4.38 0.91
CA ASN A 133 12.50 4.00 0.16
C ASN A 133 12.26 3.98 -1.35
N CYS A 134 11.11 3.49 -1.81
CA CYS A 134 10.76 3.48 -3.23
C CYS A 134 10.64 4.90 -3.79
N ASN A 135 10.14 5.86 -3.00
CA ASN A 135 10.10 7.27 -3.40
C ASN A 135 11.50 7.87 -3.55
N ILE A 136 12.44 7.53 -2.64
CA ILE A 136 13.82 8.00 -2.71
C ILE A 136 14.52 7.40 -3.93
N LEU A 137 14.45 6.06 -4.12
CA LEU A 137 14.99 5.38 -5.29
C LEU A 137 14.46 5.97 -6.59
N PHE A 138 13.14 6.19 -6.67
CA PHE A 138 12.54 6.80 -7.85
C PHE A 138 13.02 8.23 -8.06
N TYR A 139 13.16 9.06 -7.02
CA TYR A 139 13.66 10.43 -7.16
C TYR A 139 15.08 10.45 -7.75
N LEU A 140 15.96 9.54 -7.31
CA LEU A 140 17.32 9.42 -7.83
C LEU A 140 17.32 9.06 -9.32
N VAL A 141 16.55 8.04 -9.72
CA VAL A 141 16.47 7.60 -11.12
C VAL A 141 15.74 8.63 -11.99
N HIS A 142 14.75 9.33 -11.44
CA HIS A 142 13.97 10.36 -12.12
C HIS A 142 14.83 11.53 -12.60
N SER A 143 15.92 11.85 -11.91
CA SER A 143 16.86 12.89 -12.32
C SER A 143 17.46 12.67 -13.72
N LEU A 144 17.51 11.42 -14.18
CA LEU A 144 18.03 11.03 -15.50
C LEU A 144 17.02 11.21 -16.63
N ARG A 145 15.73 11.42 -16.31
CA ARG A 145 14.63 11.46 -17.29
C ARG A 145 14.87 12.41 -18.45
N ASP A 146 15.36 13.61 -18.15
CA ASP A 146 15.46 14.69 -19.15
C ASP A 146 16.69 14.55 -20.06
N ARG A 147 17.72 13.81 -19.63
CA ARG A 147 18.98 13.65 -20.39
C ARG A 147 19.16 12.27 -21.00
N LYS A 148 18.74 11.22 -20.30
CA LYS A 148 19.01 9.81 -20.65
C LYS A 148 17.82 8.92 -20.31
N LEU A 149 16.71 9.10 -21.02
CA LEU A 149 15.47 8.35 -20.79
C LEU A 149 15.67 6.82 -20.87
N GLY A 150 16.42 6.33 -21.85
CA GLY A 150 16.73 4.89 -21.97
C GLY A 150 17.49 4.35 -20.76
N LEU A 151 18.46 5.11 -20.23
CA LEU A 151 19.21 4.74 -19.03
C LEU A 151 18.30 4.72 -17.79
N MET A 152 17.36 5.66 -17.68
CA MET A 152 16.37 5.68 -16.59
C MET A 152 15.56 4.37 -16.56
N PHE A 153 15.07 3.91 -17.72
CA PHE A 153 14.32 2.65 -17.82
C PHE A 153 15.21 1.44 -17.55
N ALA A 154 16.42 1.40 -18.11
CA ALA A 154 17.37 0.32 -17.87
C ALA A 154 17.72 0.18 -16.38
N LEU A 155 18.02 1.29 -15.70
CA LEU A 155 18.29 1.30 -14.25
C LEU A 155 17.07 0.90 -13.43
N THR A 156 15.88 1.36 -13.80
CA THR A 156 14.63 0.97 -13.13
C THR A 156 14.43 -0.55 -13.17
N LEU A 157 14.61 -1.16 -14.35
CA LEU A 157 14.48 -2.60 -14.52
C LEU A 157 15.59 -3.35 -13.80
N LEU A 158 16.84 -2.87 -13.88
CA LEU A 158 17.97 -3.48 -13.19
C LEU A 158 17.77 -3.49 -11.67
N ILE A 159 17.33 -2.37 -11.08
CA ILE A 159 17.00 -2.28 -9.65
C ILE A 159 15.85 -3.23 -9.30
N GLY A 160 14.80 -3.27 -10.12
CA GLY A 160 13.67 -4.19 -9.93
C GLY A 160 14.06 -5.66 -9.95
N ILE A 161 14.91 -6.06 -10.91
CA ILE A 161 15.44 -7.42 -11.04
C ILE A 161 16.34 -7.75 -9.85
N ALA A 162 17.22 -6.82 -9.46
CA ALA A 162 18.08 -7.00 -8.29
C ALA A 162 17.27 -7.21 -7.02
N GLY A 163 16.24 -6.39 -6.76
CA GLY A 163 15.36 -6.54 -5.60
C GLY A 163 14.63 -7.89 -5.60
N PHE A 164 14.13 -8.33 -6.76
CA PHE A 164 13.47 -9.64 -6.88
C PHE A 164 14.45 -10.80 -6.61
N TYR A 165 15.67 -10.70 -7.13
CA TYR A 165 16.72 -11.70 -6.92
C TYR A 165 17.13 -11.78 -5.45
N MET A 166 17.29 -10.62 -4.78
CA MET A 166 17.54 -10.58 -3.34
C MET A 166 16.46 -11.32 -2.56
N GLY A 167 15.19 -11.13 -2.91
CA GLY A 167 14.07 -11.87 -2.34
C GLY A 167 14.14 -13.39 -2.57
N LYS A 168 14.50 -13.83 -3.78
CA LYS A 168 14.71 -15.25 -4.09
C LYS A 168 15.83 -15.90 -3.26
N HIS A 169 16.87 -15.14 -2.96
CA HIS A 169 18.01 -15.59 -2.16
C HIS A 169 17.87 -15.28 -0.66
N GLN A 170 16.71 -14.79 -0.21
CA GLN A 170 16.45 -14.41 1.18
C GLN A 170 17.49 -13.39 1.72
N ILE A 171 17.95 -12.50 0.84
CA ILE A 171 18.84 -11.39 1.21
C ILE A 171 17.96 -10.21 1.59
N GLU A 172 17.73 -10.05 2.89
CA GLU A 172 16.94 -8.94 3.43
C GLU A 172 17.80 -7.68 3.58
N LEU A 173 17.30 -6.54 3.11
CA LEU A 173 17.90 -5.24 3.40
C LEU A 173 17.12 -4.55 4.52
N PRO A 174 17.81 -3.76 5.36
CA PRO A 174 17.16 -3.03 6.44
C PRO A 174 16.09 -2.09 5.90
N LEU A 175 15.04 -1.86 6.69
CA LEU A 175 13.98 -0.91 6.39
C LEU A 175 13.26 -1.16 5.04
N TYR A 176 13.23 -2.41 4.57
CA TYR A 176 12.51 -2.83 3.37
C TYR A 176 13.01 -2.19 2.06
N ILE A 177 14.31 -1.88 1.99
CA ILE A 177 14.94 -1.35 0.77
C ILE A 177 14.83 -2.36 -0.37
N ASP A 178 15.03 -3.64 -0.10
CA ASP A 178 14.95 -4.72 -1.08
C ASP A 178 13.55 -4.84 -1.69
N ILE A 179 12.49 -4.68 -0.89
CA ILE A 179 11.11 -4.63 -1.42
C ILE A 179 10.88 -3.36 -2.22
N ALA A 180 11.40 -2.21 -1.76
CA ALA A 180 11.31 -0.97 -2.50
C ALA A 180 11.98 -1.06 -3.88
N MET A 181 13.09 -1.80 -3.98
CA MET A 181 13.74 -2.12 -5.25
C MET A 181 12.81 -2.96 -6.14
N THR A 182 12.27 -4.07 -5.63
CA THR A 182 11.33 -4.94 -6.36
C THR A 182 10.09 -4.17 -6.85
N ALA A 183 9.60 -3.22 -6.05
CA ALA A 183 8.40 -2.44 -6.33
C ALA A 183 8.63 -1.25 -7.29
N LEU A 184 9.88 -0.82 -7.49
CA LEU A 184 10.22 0.37 -8.25
C LEU A 184 9.65 0.38 -9.69
N PRO A 185 9.66 -0.73 -10.47
CA PRO A 185 9.05 -0.75 -11.81
C PRO A 185 7.56 -0.41 -11.80
N PHE A 186 6.79 -0.88 -10.82
CA PHE A 186 5.37 -0.56 -10.70
C PHE A 186 5.16 0.93 -10.39
N TYR A 187 5.98 1.48 -9.50
CA TYR A 187 5.95 2.91 -9.17
C TYR A 187 6.24 3.78 -10.41
N VAL A 188 7.28 3.44 -11.18
CA VAL A 188 7.66 4.14 -12.42
C VAL A 188 6.56 4.05 -13.48
N ALA A 189 5.95 2.88 -13.65
CA ALA A 189 4.83 2.70 -14.56
C ALA A 189 3.63 3.60 -14.17
N GLY A 190 3.34 3.71 -12.88
CA GLY A 190 2.32 4.62 -12.34
C GLY A 190 2.64 6.10 -12.58
N PHE A 191 3.90 6.50 -12.52
CA PHE A 191 4.30 7.87 -12.88
C PHE A 191 4.02 8.16 -14.37
N TRP A 192 4.41 7.25 -15.26
CA TRP A 192 4.24 7.44 -16.70
C TRP A 192 2.80 7.38 -17.16
N ILE A 193 1.96 6.51 -16.57
CA ILE A 193 0.55 6.42 -16.96
C ILE A 193 -0.19 7.74 -16.74
N ARG A 194 0.16 8.47 -15.68
CA ARG A 194 -0.37 9.81 -15.44
C ARG A 194 0.12 10.79 -16.49
N ARG A 195 1.41 10.73 -16.86
CA ARG A 195 2.03 11.68 -17.80
C ARG A 195 1.43 11.61 -19.20
N TYR A 196 1.08 10.41 -19.65
CA TYR A 196 0.51 10.16 -20.98
C TYR A 196 -1.02 10.27 -21.03
N ASN A 197 -1.69 10.52 -19.89
CA ASN A 197 -3.14 10.71 -19.80
C ASN A 197 -4.00 9.54 -20.36
N PHE A 198 -3.40 8.44 -20.80
CA PHE A 198 -4.03 7.36 -21.57
C PHE A 198 -5.20 6.70 -20.83
N PHE A 199 -5.10 6.58 -19.50
CA PHE A 199 -6.15 6.03 -18.65
C PHE A 199 -7.10 7.07 -18.05
N LEU A 200 -6.70 8.35 -18.07
CA LEU A 200 -7.31 9.40 -17.25
C LEU A 200 -8.54 10.05 -17.90
N PHE A 201 -8.68 9.91 -19.23
CA PHE A 201 -9.79 10.50 -19.99
C PHE A 201 -10.65 9.43 -20.66
N PRO A 202 -11.94 9.73 -20.96
CA PRO A 202 -12.79 8.86 -21.75
C PRO A 202 -12.13 8.60 -23.10
N HIS A 203 -11.97 7.33 -23.46
CA HIS A 203 -11.33 6.93 -24.71
C HIS A 203 -12.29 6.06 -25.53
N ARG A 204 -12.15 6.05 -26.86
CA ARG A 204 -12.91 5.14 -27.75
C ARG A 204 -12.76 3.66 -27.38
N PHE A 205 -11.70 3.31 -26.67
CA PHE A 205 -11.40 1.95 -26.20
C PHE A 205 -12.10 1.59 -24.89
N ASP A 206 -12.84 2.52 -24.25
CA ASP A 206 -13.57 2.23 -23.02
C ASP A 206 -14.68 1.17 -23.24
N LYS A 207 -15.18 1.04 -24.47
CA LYS A 207 -16.10 -0.06 -24.87
C LYS A 207 -15.46 -1.44 -24.72
N LEU A 208 -14.13 -1.54 -24.80
CA LEU A 208 -13.37 -2.79 -24.68
C LEU A 208 -12.99 -3.12 -23.23
N ILE A 209 -13.35 -2.29 -22.24
CA ILE A 209 -13.03 -2.52 -20.82
C ILE A 209 -13.38 -3.95 -20.36
N PRO A 210 -14.58 -4.50 -20.64
CA PRO A 210 -14.92 -5.87 -20.22
C PRO A 210 -13.99 -6.93 -20.82
N LEU A 211 -13.62 -6.77 -22.10
CA LEU A 211 -12.71 -7.68 -22.79
C LEU A 211 -11.29 -7.57 -22.22
N CYS A 212 -10.82 -6.36 -21.92
CA CYS A 212 -9.51 -6.15 -21.28
C CYS A 212 -9.46 -6.73 -19.85
N ILE A 213 -10.56 -6.61 -19.09
CA ILE A 213 -10.69 -7.24 -17.77
C ILE A 213 -10.64 -8.77 -17.91
N LEU A 214 -11.36 -9.35 -18.86
CA LEU A 214 -11.32 -10.80 -19.12
C LEU A 214 -9.91 -11.26 -19.52
N ALA A 215 -9.25 -10.53 -20.43
CA ALA A 215 -7.88 -10.84 -20.83
C ALA A 215 -6.90 -10.75 -19.66
N ALA A 216 -7.04 -9.75 -18.78
CA ALA A 216 -6.24 -9.64 -17.57
C ALA A 216 -6.46 -10.83 -16.62
N LEU A 217 -7.72 -11.26 -16.43
CA LEU A 217 -8.04 -12.46 -15.65
C LEU A 217 -7.39 -13.72 -16.25
N VAL A 218 -7.43 -13.89 -17.58
CA VAL A 218 -6.77 -15.01 -18.25
C VAL A 218 -5.26 -14.98 -18.03
N VAL A 219 -4.60 -13.83 -18.23
CA VAL A 219 -3.16 -13.70 -17.99
C VAL A 219 -2.82 -14.07 -16.55
N MET A 220 -3.56 -13.53 -15.60
CA MET A 220 -3.35 -13.81 -14.18
C MET A 220 -3.61 -15.27 -13.83
N TYR A 221 -4.60 -15.93 -14.43
CA TYR A 221 -4.88 -17.35 -14.20
C TYR A 221 -3.66 -18.23 -14.55
N PHE A 222 -2.94 -17.90 -15.63
CA PHE A 222 -1.76 -18.66 -16.06
C PHE A 222 -0.44 -18.23 -15.41
N THR A 223 -0.36 -17.02 -14.85
CA THR A 223 0.91 -16.43 -14.38
C THR A 223 0.96 -16.13 -12.88
N ALA A 224 -0.18 -16.03 -12.20
CA ALA A 224 -0.21 -15.76 -10.76
C ALA A 224 0.39 -16.94 -10.00
N THR A 225 1.31 -16.62 -9.10
CA THR A 225 1.94 -17.56 -8.17
C THR A 225 1.88 -16.95 -6.77
N PHE A 226 2.28 -17.70 -5.75
CA PHE A 226 2.37 -17.16 -4.39
C PHE A 226 3.31 -15.94 -4.33
N VAL A 227 2.79 -14.85 -3.75
CA VAL A 227 3.50 -13.57 -3.59
C VAL A 227 3.41 -13.11 -2.14
N GLY A 228 4.51 -13.23 -1.40
CA GLY A 228 4.73 -12.66 -0.08
C GLY A 228 5.56 -11.39 -0.16
N MET A 229 5.00 -10.31 -0.72
CA MET A 229 5.78 -9.08 -0.98
C MET A 229 6.42 -8.50 0.30
N ARG A 230 5.77 -8.60 1.47
CA ARG A 230 6.32 -8.14 2.77
C ARG A 230 7.65 -8.82 3.12
N THR A 231 7.81 -10.09 2.78
CA THR A 231 9.03 -10.87 3.04
C THR A 231 9.86 -11.02 1.78
N ASN A 232 9.55 -10.22 0.76
CA ASN A 232 10.13 -10.28 -0.59
C ASN A 232 10.18 -11.71 -1.18
N ASN A 233 9.24 -12.58 -0.81
CA ASN A 233 9.25 -13.99 -1.18
C ASN A 233 8.27 -14.26 -2.33
N TYR A 234 8.77 -14.83 -3.43
CA TYR A 234 7.96 -15.13 -4.62
C TYR A 234 8.19 -16.59 -5.01
N ALA A 235 7.12 -17.35 -5.24
CA ALA A 235 7.24 -18.72 -5.72
C ALA A 235 7.62 -18.76 -7.21
N GLY A 236 6.95 -17.98 -8.05
CA GLY A 236 7.21 -17.91 -9.49
C GLY A 236 8.50 -17.18 -9.88
N ASN A 237 8.73 -17.06 -11.18
CA ASN A 237 9.81 -16.23 -11.73
C ASN A 237 9.37 -14.75 -11.87
N ILE A 238 10.32 -13.88 -12.20
CA ILE A 238 10.06 -12.43 -12.29
C ILE A 238 9.04 -12.07 -13.38
N PHE A 239 9.03 -12.80 -14.50
CA PHE A 239 8.10 -12.55 -15.59
C PHE A 239 6.66 -12.91 -15.19
N GLN A 240 6.47 -14.03 -14.51
CA GLN A 240 5.18 -14.43 -13.92
C GLN A 240 4.69 -13.38 -12.92
N PHE A 241 5.58 -12.92 -12.03
CA PHE A 241 5.23 -11.90 -11.05
C PHE A 241 4.83 -10.58 -11.72
N TRP A 242 5.65 -10.04 -12.62
CA TRP A 242 5.33 -8.78 -13.30
C TRP A 242 4.08 -8.89 -14.19
N ALA A 243 3.94 -9.98 -14.96
CA ALA A 243 2.77 -10.18 -15.82
C ALA A 243 1.46 -10.21 -15.02
N SER A 244 1.42 -11.03 -13.96
CA SER A 244 0.23 -11.13 -13.11
C SER A 244 -0.05 -9.83 -12.33
N ALA A 245 0.99 -9.18 -11.80
CA ALA A 245 0.86 -7.92 -11.07
C ALA A 245 0.33 -6.79 -11.97
N PHE A 246 0.93 -6.58 -13.16
CA PHE A 246 0.46 -5.55 -14.09
C PHE A 246 -0.95 -5.84 -14.61
N ALA A 247 -1.25 -7.10 -14.95
CA ALA A 247 -2.59 -7.50 -15.36
C ALA A 247 -3.64 -7.16 -14.27
N GLY A 248 -3.37 -7.49 -13.01
CA GLY A 248 -4.25 -7.16 -11.89
C GLY A 248 -4.37 -5.66 -11.64
N ILE A 249 -3.28 -4.89 -11.75
CA ILE A 249 -3.30 -3.43 -11.65
C ILE A 249 -4.23 -2.84 -12.71
N PHE A 250 -4.04 -3.20 -13.97
CA PHE A 250 -4.86 -2.69 -15.07
C PHE A 250 -6.32 -3.11 -14.93
N MET A 251 -6.58 -4.36 -14.52
CA MET A 251 -7.92 -4.86 -14.25
C MET A 251 -8.66 -3.97 -13.24
N ILE A 252 -8.07 -3.72 -12.06
CA ILE A 252 -8.71 -2.90 -11.02
C ILE A 252 -8.86 -1.45 -11.48
N MET A 253 -7.88 -0.90 -12.18
CA MET A 253 -7.97 0.47 -12.69
C MET A 253 -9.09 0.62 -13.73
N LEU A 254 -9.22 -0.31 -14.67
CA LEU A 254 -10.29 -0.32 -15.68
C LEU A 254 -11.65 -0.52 -15.02
N PHE A 255 -11.74 -1.39 -14.03
CA PHE A 255 -12.94 -1.58 -13.22
C PHE A 255 -13.34 -0.28 -12.53
N CYS A 256 -12.44 0.37 -11.80
CA CYS A 256 -12.71 1.63 -11.11
C CYS A 256 -13.05 2.78 -12.09
N LYS A 257 -12.44 2.81 -13.27
CA LYS A 257 -12.77 3.78 -14.34
C LYS A 257 -14.24 3.66 -14.77
N LYS A 258 -14.78 2.43 -14.83
CA LYS A 258 -16.18 2.19 -15.20
C LYS A 258 -17.17 2.75 -14.17
N PHE A 259 -16.89 2.59 -12.88
CA PHE A 259 -17.77 3.06 -11.79
C PHE A 259 -17.57 4.54 -11.44
N LYS A 260 -16.45 5.15 -11.85
CA LYS A 260 -16.06 6.56 -11.63
C LYS A 260 -15.87 6.94 -10.17
N LYS A 261 -16.90 6.80 -9.31
CA LYS A 261 -16.88 7.22 -7.92
C LYS A 261 -17.87 6.41 -7.07
N LEU A 262 -17.37 5.86 -5.97
CA LEU A 262 -18.17 5.31 -4.87
C LEU A 262 -17.78 6.05 -3.59
N PRO A 263 -18.61 6.95 -3.04
CA PRO A 263 -18.19 7.93 -2.04
C PRO A 263 -17.49 7.32 -0.81
N VAL A 264 -18.05 6.24 -0.26
CA VAL A 264 -17.51 5.57 0.93
C VAL A 264 -16.15 4.93 0.65
N ILE A 265 -16.01 4.23 -0.48
CA ILE A 265 -14.75 3.58 -0.87
C ILE A 265 -13.70 4.63 -1.20
N SER A 266 -14.06 5.69 -1.93
CA SER A 266 -13.17 6.83 -2.20
C SER A 266 -12.74 7.55 -0.92
N TYR A 267 -13.61 7.62 0.09
CA TYR A 267 -13.27 8.17 1.41
C TYR A 267 -12.20 7.33 2.12
N LEU A 268 -12.38 6.00 2.15
CA LEU A 268 -11.37 5.05 2.63
C LEU A 268 -10.06 5.20 1.86
N GLY A 269 -10.11 5.38 0.54
CA GLY A 269 -8.93 5.59 -0.30
C GLY A 269 -8.20 6.92 -0.03
N ARG A 270 -8.94 7.99 0.31
CA ARG A 270 -8.38 9.30 0.65
C ARG A 270 -7.61 9.28 1.97
N TYR A 271 -8.16 8.58 2.96
CA TYR A 271 -7.62 8.49 4.33
C TYR A 271 -7.00 7.11 4.61
N SER A 272 -6.55 6.43 3.56
CA SER A 272 -6.12 5.03 3.60
C SER A 272 -4.97 4.75 4.58
N VAL A 273 -4.15 5.77 4.90
CA VAL A 273 -3.08 5.67 5.92
C VAL A 273 -3.65 5.34 7.30
N ILE A 274 -4.83 5.86 7.64
CA ILE A 274 -5.49 5.60 8.93
C ILE A 274 -5.94 4.14 8.97
N THR A 275 -6.71 3.70 7.96
CA THR A 275 -7.14 2.31 7.85
C THR A 275 -5.93 1.36 7.88
N LEU A 276 -4.88 1.66 7.11
CA LEU A 276 -3.63 0.88 7.10
C LEU A 276 -3.03 0.73 8.50
N GLY A 277 -3.03 1.80 9.29
CA GLY A 277 -2.41 1.83 10.61
C GLY A 277 -3.19 1.14 11.73
N ILE A 278 -4.52 1.01 11.61
CA ILE A 278 -5.36 0.53 12.73
C ILE A 278 -6.09 -0.80 12.47
N HIS A 279 -6.29 -1.22 11.21
CA HIS A 279 -7.11 -2.40 10.91
C HIS A 279 -6.56 -3.71 11.52
N ALA A 280 -5.24 -3.94 11.49
CA ALA A 280 -4.66 -5.17 12.03
C ALA A 280 -4.79 -5.26 13.56
N PRO A 281 -4.46 -4.20 14.34
CA PRO A 281 -4.80 -4.15 15.76
C PRO A 281 -6.29 -4.34 16.05
N LEU A 282 -7.18 -3.72 15.27
CA LEU A 282 -8.63 -3.90 15.42
C LEU A 282 -9.05 -5.35 15.23
N LEU A 283 -8.59 -6.00 14.16
CA LEU A 283 -8.87 -7.40 13.87
C LEU A 283 -8.44 -8.33 15.02
N HIS A 284 -7.33 -8.03 15.69
CA HIS A 284 -6.89 -8.82 16.84
C HIS A 284 -7.93 -8.85 17.98
N PHE A 285 -8.65 -7.75 18.20
CA PHE A 285 -9.69 -7.66 19.23
C PHE A 285 -11.07 -8.09 18.71
N GLU A 286 -11.38 -7.80 17.45
CA GLU A 286 -12.66 -8.17 16.84
C GLU A 286 -12.79 -9.68 16.64
N TYR A 287 -11.71 -10.35 16.20
CA TYR A 287 -11.74 -11.76 15.84
C TYR A 287 -12.24 -12.68 16.97
N PRO A 288 -11.72 -12.60 18.22
CA PRO A 288 -12.20 -13.43 19.33
C PRO A 288 -13.64 -13.13 19.77
N VAL A 289 -14.16 -11.93 19.48
CA VAL A 289 -15.54 -11.56 19.80
C VAL A 289 -16.49 -12.12 18.75
N VAL A 290 -16.19 -11.91 17.46
CA VAL A 290 -17.03 -12.38 16.36
C VAL A 290 -17.06 -13.91 16.30
N SER A 291 -15.93 -14.58 16.55
CA SER A 291 -15.83 -16.04 16.51
C SER A 291 -16.68 -16.75 17.57
N ARG A 292 -17.09 -16.05 18.64
CA ARG A 292 -18.03 -16.60 19.65
C ARG A 292 -19.46 -16.72 19.14
N PHE A 293 -19.85 -15.87 18.18
CA PHE A 293 -21.22 -15.79 17.69
C PHE A 293 -21.38 -16.39 16.29
N ILE A 294 -20.34 -16.30 15.45
CA ILE A 294 -20.39 -16.71 14.05
C ILE A 294 -19.34 -17.78 13.80
N HIS A 295 -19.82 -18.99 13.50
CA HIS A 295 -18.98 -20.16 13.25
C HIS A 295 -18.80 -20.46 11.75
N ASN A 296 -19.62 -19.84 10.88
CA ASN A 296 -19.47 -19.97 9.43
C ASN A 296 -18.30 -19.12 8.93
N GLU A 297 -17.31 -19.73 8.28
CA GLU A 297 -16.08 -19.02 7.83
C GLU A 297 -16.36 -17.79 6.94
N TRP A 298 -17.30 -17.90 5.99
CA TRP A 298 -17.65 -16.79 5.10
C TRP A 298 -18.40 -15.70 5.84
N GLY A 299 -19.39 -16.07 6.66
CA GLY A 299 -20.13 -15.14 7.51
C GLY A 299 -19.20 -14.37 8.44
N GLN A 300 -18.28 -15.08 9.09
CA GLN A 300 -17.30 -14.48 10.00
C GLN A 300 -16.39 -13.49 9.26
N ALA A 301 -15.83 -13.89 8.11
CA ALA A 301 -14.94 -13.03 7.32
C ALA A 301 -15.64 -11.76 6.82
N ILE A 302 -16.88 -11.87 6.34
CA ILE A 302 -17.68 -10.72 5.89
C ILE A 302 -18.01 -9.79 7.06
N VAL A 303 -18.43 -10.34 8.20
CA VAL A 303 -18.76 -9.53 9.39
C VAL A 303 -17.52 -8.83 9.93
N LEU A 304 -16.37 -9.50 10.00
CA LEU A 304 -15.10 -8.86 10.38
C LEU A 304 -14.74 -7.74 9.41
N LEU A 305 -14.85 -7.95 8.10
CA LEU A 305 -14.55 -6.91 7.12
C LEU A 305 -15.44 -5.67 7.30
N LEU A 306 -16.75 -5.87 7.40
CA LEU A 306 -17.70 -4.77 7.55
C LEU A 306 -17.49 -4.04 8.89
N LEU A 307 -17.26 -4.78 9.98
CA LEU A 307 -17.01 -4.21 11.29
C LEU A 307 -15.72 -3.39 11.31
N THR A 308 -14.59 -3.98 10.89
CA THR A 308 -13.29 -3.31 10.85
C THR A 308 -13.34 -2.05 9.98
N LEU A 309 -13.94 -2.12 8.79
CA LEU A 309 -14.05 -0.96 7.90
C LEU A 309 -14.94 0.13 8.50
N THR A 310 -16.06 -0.24 9.15
CA THR A 310 -16.95 0.71 9.81
C THR A 310 -16.23 1.44 10.94
N ILE A 311 -15.48 0.71 11.78
CA ILE A 311 -14.68 1.32 12.85
C ILE A 311 -13.59 2.21 12.26
N CYS A 312 -12.92 1.80 11.18
CA CYS A 312 -11.93 2.65 10.51
C CYS A 312 -12.54 3.96 9.98
N ILE A 313 -13.73 3.90 9.39
CA ILE A 313 -14.45 5.09 8.91
C ILE A 313 -14.82 6.00 10.08
N ALA A 314 -15.37 5.45 11.16
CA ALA A 314 -15.77 6.20 12.35
C ALA A 314 -14.57 6.82 13.08
N ALA A 315 -13.43 6.12 13.12
CA ALA A 315 -12.20 6.60 13.75
C ALA A 315 -11.51 7.71 12.93
N THR A 316 -11.68 7.72 11.60
CA THR A 316 -11.04 8.69 10.71
C THR A 316 -11.23 10.15 11.15
N PRO A 317 -12.45 10.69 11.34
CA PRO A 317 -12.63 12.08 11.77
C PRO A 317 -11.97 12.39 13.13
N ILE A 318 -11.87 11.40 14.03
CA ILE A 318 -11.21 11.57 15.34
C ILE A 318 -9.71 11.77 15.14
N PHE A 319 -9.05 10.92 14.35
CA PHE A 319 -7.64 11.07 14.01
C PHE A 319 -7.34 12.40 13.30
N LEU A 320 -8.23 12.80 12.37
CA LEU A 320 -8.12 14.07 11.65
C LEU A 320 -8.19 15.28 12.59
N LYS A 321 -9.01 15.21 13.64
CA LYS A 321 -9.20 16.31 14.60
C LYS A 321 -8.08 16.36 15.63
N LEU A 322 -7.69 15.21 16.19
CA LEU A 322 -6.77 15.15 17.34
C LEU A 322 -5.30 15.19 16.93
N ILE A 323 -4.92 14.46 15.89
CA ILE A 323 -3.51 14.23 15.52
C ILE A 323 -3.30 14.22 13.99
N PRO A 324 -3.69 15.29 13.26
CA PRO A 324 -3.60 15.33 11.80
C PRO A 324 -2.18 15.16 11.24
N GLN A 325 -1.14 15.47 12.02
CA GLN A 325 0.26 15.27 11.65
C GLN A 325 0.62 13.78 11.58
N ALA A 326 0.13 12.99 12.55
CA ALA A 326 0.38 11.55 12.62
C ALA A 326 -0.29 10.77 11.49
N VAL A 327 -1.28 11.36 10.81
CA VAL A 327 -2.04 10.73 9.72
C VAL A 327 -1.82 11.42 8.37
N ALA A 328 -0.65 12.05 8.24
CA ALA A 328 -0.14 12.67 7.01
C ALA A 328 -0.98 13.82 6.44
N GLN A 329 -1.92 14.38 7.22
CA GLN A 329 -2.78 15.49 6.77
C GLN A 329 -2.17 16.86 7.03
N LYS A 330 -1.40 17.01 8.10
CA LYS A 330 -0.55 18.19 8.36
C LYS A 330 0.92 17.78 8.39
N ASP A 331 1.80 18.73 8.12
CA ASP A 331 3.23 18.48 8.17
C ASP A 331 3.73 18.65 9.60
N PHE A 332 4.53 17.70 10.08
CA PHE A 332 5.14 17.76 11.40
C PHE A 332 6.42 18.61 11.36
N ILE A 333 7.29 18.33 10.39
CA ILE A 333 8.51 19.09 10.10
C ILE A 333 8.19 20.12 9.03
N LYS A 334 8.25 21.41 9.35
CA LYS A 334 7.95 22.48 8.39
C LYS A 334 9.08 22.65 7.37
N THR A 335 8.74 22.74 6.09
CA THR A 335 9.64 23.18 5.01
C THR A 335 9.34 24.64 4.63
N LYS A 336 10.28 25.34 3.96
CA LYS A 336 10.10 26.74 3.52
C LYS A 336 8.81 26.99 2.72
N GLN A 337 8.33 26.01 1.94
CA GLN A 337 7.05 26.12 1.22
C GLN A 337 5.82 25.83 2.08
N SER A 338 5.92 24.98 3.12
CA SER A 338 4.79 24.73 4.03
C SER A 338 4.39 25.99 4.81
N GLN A 339 5.35 26.89 5.07
CA GLN A 339 5.09 28.19 5.69
C GLN A 339 4.30 29.15 4.78
N GLN A 340 4.40 29.00 3.44
CA GLN A 340 3.66 29.82 2.48
C GLN A 340 2.25 29.30 2.16
N GLN A 341 1.93 28.05 2.54
CA GLN A 341 0.58 27.48 2.37
C GLN A 341 -0.27 27.60 3.64
N GLU A 342 0.33 27.89 4.79
CA GLU A 342 -0.34 28.12 6.08
C GLU A 342 -0.51 29.61 6.43
N SER A 343 0.11 30.51 5.65
CA SER A 343 -0.11 31.97 5.66
C SER A 343 -1.15 32.36 4.62
#